data_AF-A0A370KK67-F1
#
_entry.id   AF-A0A370KK67-F1
#
_cell.length_a   1.000
_cell.length_b   1.000
_cell.length_c   1.000
_cell.angle_alpha   90.00
_cell.angle_beta   90.00
_cell.angle_gamma   90.00
#
_symmetry.space_group_name_H-M   'P 1'
#
loop_
_entity.id
_entity.type
_entity.pdbx_description
1 polymer ?
#
loop_
_entity_poly.entity_id
_entity_poly.type
_entity_poly.pdbx_seq_one_letter_code
_entity_poly.pdbx_strand_id
1 'polypeptide(L)' 'MVETNTVQLVFALSVARDLASCEGPDFDLVVYHIQQALQAAKDEALRKGILVEIDRDDTIQ' A
#
# COMPACT_ATOMS: atom_id res chain seq x y z
N MET A 1 1.36 20.58 1.71
CA MET A 1 1.84 19.96 0.45
C MET A 1 2.50 18.59 0.65
N VAL A 2 3.21 18.33 1.77
CA VAL A 2 3.84 17.01 2.05
C VAL A 2 2.83 15.95 2.54
N GLU A 3 1.77 16.35 3.23
CA GLU A 3 0.75 15.43 3.78
C GLU A 3 -0.06 14.74 2.67
N THR A 4 -0.45 15.49 1.63
CA THR A 4 -1.16 14.97 0.45
C THR A 4 -0.34 13.90 -0.29
N ASN A 5 0.99 14.01 -0.25
CA ASN A 5 1.90 13.07 -0.87
C ASN A 5 1.88 11.70 -0.17
N THR A 6 1.77 11.66 1.16
CA THR A 6 1.86 10.40 1.91
C THR A 6 0.60 9.54 1.73
N VAL A 7 -0.59 10.15 1.69
CA VAL A 7 -1.85 9.43 1.42
C VAL A 7 -1.89 8.89 -0.02
N GLN A 8 -1.49 9.70 -1.00
CA GLN A 8 -1.41 9.28 -2.40
C GLN A 8 -0.41 8.13 -2.59
N LEU A 9 0.71 8.16 -1.88
CA LEU A 9 1.71 7.09 -1.89
C LEU A 9 1.15 5.78 -1.31
N VAL A 10 0.46 5.85 -0.17
CA VAL A 10 -0.18 4.69 0.46
C VAL A 10 -1.22 4.05 -0.48
N PHE A 11 -1.99 4.88 -1.19
CA PHE A 11 -2.93 4.41 -2.21
C PHE A 11 -2.20 3.74 -3.39
N ALA A 12 -1.21 4.41 -3.98
CA ALA A 12 -0.47 3.90 -5.13
C ALA A 12 0.23 2.56 -4.82
N LEU A 13 0.85 2.43 -3.64
CA LEU A 13 1.48 1.19 -3.19
C LEU A 13 0.47 0.07 -2.97
N SER A 14 -0.76 0.39 -2.57
CA SER A 14 -1.81 -0.62 -2.41
C SER A 14 -2.28 -1.16 -3.74
N VAL A 15 -2.51 -0.29 -4.73
CA VAL A 15 -2.82 -0.71 -6.10
C VAL A 15 -1.67 -1.52 -6.70
N ALA A 16 -0.42 -1.08 -6.51
CA ALA A 16 0.75 -1.79 -7.02
C ALA A 16 0.88 -3.21 -6.43
N ARG A 17 0.58 -3.38 -5.13
CA ARG A 17 0.56 -4.70 -4.48
C ARG A 17 -0.51 -5.59 -5.11
N ASP A 18 -1.71 -5.05 -5.35
CA ASP A 18 -2.82 -5.83 -5.89
C ASP A 18 -2.52 -6.30 -7.32
N LEU A 19 -1.92 -5.42 -8.14
CA LEU A 19 -1.42 -5.79 -9.46
C LEU A 19 -0.33 -6.88 -9.37
N ALA A 20 0.69 -6.69 -8.53
CA ALA A 20 1.78 -7.65 -8.39
C ALA A 20 1.30 -9.03 -7.88
N SER A 21 0.27 -9.05 -7.03
CA SER A 21 -0.33 -10.30 -6.51
C SER A 21 -1.03 -11.12 -7.61
N CYS A 22 -1.44 -10.49 -8.71
CA CYS A 22 -2.08 -11.15 -9.85
C CYS A 22 -1.08 -11.80 -10.83
N GLU A 23 0.20 -11.42 -10.80
CA GLU A 23 1.21 -11.88 -11.75
C GLU A 23 1.79 -13.27 -11.38
N GLY A 24 1.41 -13.82 -10.23
CA GLY A 24 1.82 -15.15 -9.77
C GLY A 24 3.15 -15.18 -9.00
N PRO A 25 3.72 -16.38 -8.76
CA PRO A 25 4.80 -16.58 -7.78
C PRO A 25 6.10 -15.81 -8.07
N ASP A 26 6.38 -15.52 -9.34
CA ASP A 26 7.57 -14.77 -9.75
C ASP A 26 7.58 -13.34 -9.18
N PHE A 27 6.40 -12.82 -8.78
CA PHE A 27 6.22 -11.50 -8.19
C PHE A 27 6.13 -11.52 -6.67
N ASP A 28 6.25 -12.67 -6.00
CA ASP A 28 6.16 -12.76 -4.52
C ASP A 28 7.16 -11.84 -3.82
N LEU A 29 8.39 -11.75 -4.33
CA LEU A 29 9.41 -10.85 -3.80
C LEU A 29 9.05 -9.37 -4.02
N VAL A 30 8.42 -9.05 -5.17
CA VAL A 30 7.94 -7.71 -5.47
C VAL A 30 6.80 -7.34 -4.54
N VAL A 31 5.82 -8.24 -4.34
CA VAL A 31 4.72 -8.07 -3.38
C VAL A 31 5.27 -7.82 -1.98
N TYR A 32 6.27 -8.59 -1.54
CA TYR A 32 6.92 -8.40 -0.24
C TYR A 32 7.53 -7.00 -0.11
N HIS A 33 8.30 -6.53 -1.10
CA HIS A 33 8.89 -5.20 -1.06
C HIS A 33 7.84 -4.08 -1.08
N ILE A 34 6.76 -4.24 -1.84
CA ILE A 34 5.65 -3.28 -1.84
C ILE A 34 4.97 -3.24 -0.46
N GLN A 35 4.79 -4.38 0.21
CA GLN A 35 4.24 -4.42 1.57
C GLN A 35 5.14 -3.69 2.57
N GLN A 36 6.46 -3.84 2.48
CA GLN A 36 7.40 -3.09 3.34
C GLN A 36 7.30 -1.58 3.09
N ALA A 37 7.27 -1.16 1.82
CA ALA A 37 7.12 0.25 1.47
C ALA A 37 5.77 0.82 1.94
N LEU A 38 4.69 0.03 1.83
CA LEU A 38 3.36 0.41 2.28
C LEU A 38 3.32 0.62 3.79
N GLN A 39 3.96 -0.26 4.57
CA GLN A 39 4.05 -0.10 6.02
C GLN A 39 4.81 1.18 6.38
N ALA A 40 5.97 1.41 5.78
CA ALA A 40 6.75 2.63 6.02
C ALA A 40 5.98 3.92 5.70
N ALA A 41 5.20 3.91 4.61
CA ALA A 41 4.35 5.03 4.23
C ALA A 41 3.18 5.26 5.20
N LYS A 42 2.59 4.19 5.74
CA LYS A 42 1.56 4.27 6.78
C LYS A 42 2.12 4.78 8.10
N ASP A 43 3.30 4.34 8.50
CA ASP A 43 3.98 4.81 9.72
C ASP A 43 4.32 6.30 9.62
N GLU A 44 4.75 6.76 8.44
CA GLU A 44 4.96 8.18 8.15
C GLU A 44 3.67 9.00 8.24
N ALA A 45 2.57 8.48 7.68
CA ALA A 45 1.27 9.12 7.75
C ALA A 45 0.80 9.23 9.21
N LEU A 46 0.92 8.16 9.97
CA LEU A 46 0.54 8.11 11.38
C LEU A 46 1.36 9.10 12.22
N ARG A 47 2.67 9.22 11.96
CA ARG A 47 3.54 10.21 12.62
C ARG A 47 3.09 11.65 12.38
N LYS A 48 2.45 11.90 11.24
CA LYS A 48 1.84 13.18 10.88
C LYS A 48 0.40 13.34 11.37
N GLY A 49 -0.11 12.38 12.15
CA GLY A 49 -1.49 12.39 12.66
C GLY A 49 -2.54 11.96 11.64
N ILE A 50 -2.13 11.33 10.54
CA ILE A 50 -3.03 10.87 9.47
C ILE A 50 -3.16 9.35 9.56
N LEU A 51 -4.35 8.87 9.90
CA LEU A 51 -4.69 7.45 9.80
C LEU A 51 -5.17 7.14 8.38
N VAL A 52 -4.52 6.18 7.72
CA VAL A 52 -4.92 5.70 6.38
C VAL A 52 -5.28 4.22 6.46
N GLU A 53 -6.58 3.96 6.56
CA GLU A 53 -7.15 2.63 6.39
C GLU A 53 -7.50 2.42 4.93
N ILE A 54 -7.16 1.24 4.43
CA ILE A 54 -7.55 0.82 3.08
C ILE A 54 -8.42 -0.40 3.30
N ASP A 55 -9.72 -0.18 3.19
CA ASP A 55 -10.66 -1.27 3.10
C ASP A 55 -10.33 -2.06 1.84
N ARG A 56 -9.99 -3.33 2.05
CA ARG A 56 -10.02 -4.29 0.96
C ARG A 56 -11.37 -4.96 1.08
N ASP A 57 -12.26 -4.66 0.14
CA ASP A 57 -13.37 -5.56 -0.10
C ASP A 57 -12.76 -6.89 -0.55
N ASP A 58 -12.53 -7.80 0.39
CA ASP A 58 -12.19 -9.20 0.10
C ASP A 58 -13.38 -9.95 -0.54
N THR A 59 -14.46 -9.24 -0.86
CA THR A 59 -15.67 -9.74 -1.52
C THR A 59 -15.51 -9.72 -3.05
N ILE A 60 -14.61 -10.55 -3.57
CA ILE A 60 -14.82 -11.12 -4.90
C ILE A 60 -15.64 -12.41 -4.66
N GLN A 61 -16.97 -12.27 -4.68
CA GLN A 61 -17.90 -13.40 -4.80
C GLN A 61 -18.25 -13.62 -6.27
#